data_AF-A0A9D0Z7N1-F1
#
_entry.id   AF-A0A9D0Z7N1-F1
#
_cell.length_a   1.000
_cell.length_b   1.000
_cell.length_c   1.000
_cell.angle_alpha   90.00
_cell.angle_beta   90.00
_cell.angle_gamma   90.00
#
_symmetry.space_group_name_H-M   'P 1'
#
loop_
_entity.id
_entity.type
_entity.pdbx_description
1 polymer ?
#
loop_
_entity_poly.entity_id
_entity_poly.type
_entity_poly.pdbx_seq_one_letter_code
_entity_poly.pdbx_strand_id
1 'polypeptide(L)' 'MRRQSRPASRTADEGRLIGEAKRALMARGMTEAEAHRFLQRESMRLGVRMAVCARMALDRN' A
#
# COMPACT_ATOMS: atom_id res chain seq x y z
N MET A 1 -22.73 -16.86 12.33
CA MET A 1 -21.32 -16.43 12.17
C MET A 1 -21.12 -15.90 10.76
N ARG A 2 -20.69 -14.64 10.60
CA ARG A 2 -20.62 -13.98 9.29
C ARG A 2 -19.58 -14.68 8.40
N ARG A 3 -20.06 -15.23 7.28
CA ARG A 3 -19.29 -15.59 6.07
C ARG A 3 -18.25 -14.49 5.78
N GLN A 4 -16.99 -14.87 5.64
CA GLN A 4 -16.06 -14.09 4.83
C GLN A 4 -15.12 -15.01 4.05
N SER A 5 -15.73 -15.92 3.29
CA SER A 5 -15.11 -16.59 2.16
C SER A 5 -14.89 -15.56 1.05
N ARG A 6 -13.76 -14.84 1.08
CA ARG A 6 -13.10 -14.25 -0.11
C ARG A 6 -11.82 -13.48 0.27
N PRO A 7 -10.62 -14.08 0.11
CA PRO A 7 -9.37 -13.32 0.16
C PRO A 7 -8.81 -12.97 -1.23
N ALA A 8 -9.28 -13.59 -2.32
CA ALA A 8 -8.63 -13.45 -3.64
C ALA A 8 -8.84 -12.08 -4.31
N SER A 9 -10.00 -11.43 -4.11
CA SER A 9 -10.28 -10.11 -4.69
C SER A 9 -9.54 -9.00 -3.96
N ARG A 10 -9.36 -9.13 -2.64
CA ARG A 10 -8.65 -8.14 -1.83
C ARG A 10 -7.17 -8.09 -2.19
N THR A 11 -6.50 -9.20 -2.43
CA THR A 11 -5.07 -9.21 -2.78
C THR A 11 -4.76 -8.54 -4.12
N ALA A 12 -5.63 -8.67 -5.13
CA ALA A 12 -5.46 -7.98 -6.41
C ALA A 12 -5.57 -6.45 -6.25
N ASP A 13 -6.59 -5.99 -5.48
CA ASP A 13 -6.77 -4.58 -5.17
C ASP A 13 -5.63 -4.04 -4.28
N GLU A 14 -5.12 -4.85 -3.36
CA GLU A 14 -3.98 -4.51 -2.50
C GLU A 14 -2.69 -4.31 -3.30
N GLY A 15 -2.38 -5.20 -4.25
CA GLY A 15 -1.22 -5.06 -5.13
C GLY A 15 -1.32 -3.81 -6.01
N ARG A 16 -2.52 -3.50 -6.51
CA ARG A 16 -2.78 -2.29 -7.29
C ARG A 16 -2.53 -1.03 -6.46
N LEU A 17 -3.04 -0.97 -5.22
CA LEU A 17 -2.83 0.18 -4.33
C LEU A 17 -1.35 0.40 -4.03
N ILE A 18 -0.62 -0.66 -3.75
CA ILE A 18 0.83 -0.57 -3.49
C ILE A 18 1.55 -0.04 -4.73
N GLY A 19 1.17 -0.52 -5.93
CA GLY A 19 1.73 -0.03 -7.19
C GLY A 19 1.42 1.44 -7.45
N GLU A 20 0.18 1.87 -7.23
CA GLU A 20 -0.23 3.28 -7.35
C GLU A 20 0.51 4.17 -6.35
N ALA A 21 0.60 3.77 -5.08
CA ALA A 21 1.30 4.53 -4.06
C ALA A 21 2.81 4.62 -4.35
N LYS A 22 3.43 3.54 -4.82
CA LYS A 22 4.82 3.57 -5.29
C LYS A 22 5.02 4.59 -6.40
N ARG A 23 4.14 4.61 -7.42
CA ARG A 23 4.20 5.59 -8.51
C ARG A 23 4.05 7.03 -8.01
N ALA A 24 3.14 7.27 -7.08
CA ALA A 24 2.97 8.59 -6.47
C ALA A 24 4.23 9.03 -5.69
N LEU A 25 4.87 8.12 -4.96
CA LEU A 25 6.14 8.38 -4.27
C LEU A 25 7.28 8.60 -5.27
N MET A 26 7.32 7.85 -6.37
CA MET A 26 8.30 8.02 -7.43
C MET A 26 8.17 9.37 -8.13
N ALA A 27 6.94 9.84 -8.35
CA ALA A 27 6.68 11.18 -8.88
C ALA A 27 7.21 12.31 -7.95
N ARG A 28 7.47 12.01 -6.67
CA ARG A 28 8.06 12.94 -5.69
C ARG A 28 9.60 12.81 -5.61
N GLY A 29 10.22 12.08 -6.54
CA GLY A 29 11.67 11.93 -6.65
C GLY A 29 12.25 10.69 -5.96
N MET A 30 11.43 9.74 -5.50
CA MET A 30 11.91 8.47 -4.95
C MET A 30 12.15 7.42 -6.04
N THR A 31 13.10 6.53 -5.84
CA THR A 31 13.21 5.28 -6.63
C THR A 31 12.14 4.28 -6.20
N GLU A 32 11.87 3.25 -7.01
CA GLU A 32 10.92 2.20 -6.62
C GLU A 32 11.33 1.50 -5.32
N ALA A 33 12.62 1.26 -5.12
CA ALA A 33 13.15 0.63 -3.91
C ALA A 33 12.94 1.52 -2.67
N GLU A 34 13.12 2.83 -2.79
CA GLU A 34 12.84 3.79 -1.73
C GLU A 34 11.35 3.89 -1.43
N ALA A 35 10.51 3.95 -2.46
CA ALA A 35 9.06 3.96 -2.31
C ALA A 35 8.56 2.67 -1.62
N HIS A 36 9.14 1.52 -1.97
CA HIS A 36 8.84 0.25 -1.31
C HIS A 36 9.27 0.26 0.16
N ARG A 37 10.50 0.67 0.46
CA ARG A 37 11.01 0.78 1.84
C ARG A 37 10.20 1.77 2.67
N PHE A 38 9.76 2.87 2.07
CA PHE A 38 8.89 3.85 2.72
C PHE A 38 7.56 3.22 3.13
N LEU A 39 6.85 2.58 2.19
CA LEU A 39 5.57 1.91 2.49
C LEU A 39 5.73 0.78 3.51
N GLN A 40 6.82 0.01 3.41
CA GLN A 40 7.12 -1.06 4.35
C GLN A 40 7.39 -0.51 5.76
N ARG A 41 8.20 0.54 5.89
CA ARG A 41 8.50 1.19 7.16
C ARG A 41 7.24 1.79 7.80
N GLU A 42 6.41 2.47 7.02
CA GLU A 42 5.15 3.03 7.50
C GLU A 42 4.16 1.96 7.96
N SER A 43 4.10 0.84 7.23
CA SER A 43 3.30 -0.33 7.61
C SER A 43 3.74 -0.89 8.96
N MET A 44 5.05 -1.05 9.17
CA MET A 44 5.59 -1.50 10.46
C MET A 44 5.37 -0.48 11.58
N ARG A 45 5.51 0.82 11.29
CA ARG A 45 5.32 1.90 12.28
C ARG A 45 3.88 2.02 12.76
N LEU A 46 2.91 1.89 11.84
CA LEU A 46 1.49 2.02 12.13
C LEU A 46 0.84 0.70 12.53
N GLY A 47 1.53 -0.43 12.37
CA GLY A 47 1.00 -1.77 12.64
C GLY A 47 -0.14 -2.18 11.71
N VAL A 48 -0.22 -1.58 10.52
CA VAL A 48 -1.26 -1.87 9.51
C VAL A 48 -0.65 -2.54 8.28
N ARG A 49 -1.47 -3.18 7.44
CA ARG A 49 -1.00 -3.80 6.19
C ARG A 49 -0.41 -2.76 5.23
N MET A 50 0.61 -3.12 4.46
CA MET A 50 1.22 -2.23 3.45
C MET A 50 0.21 -1.62 2.47
N ALA A 51 -0.83 -2.37 2.08
CA ALA A 51 -1.87 -1.85 1.20
C ALA A 51 -2.76 -0.78 1.86
N VAL A 52 -2.95 -0.85 3.17
CA VAL A 52 -3.64 0.20 3.95
C VAL A 52 -2.76 1.44 3.99
N CYS A 53 -1.46 1.30 4.26
CA CYS A 53 -0.50 2.41 4.17
C CYS A 53 -0.45 3.03 2.77
N ALA A 54 -0.46 2.21 1.72
CA ALA A 54 -0.49 2.66 0.33
C ALA A 54 -1.75 3.50 0.05
N ARG A 55 -2.92 3.03 0.51
CA ARG A 55 -4.17 3.80 0.41
C ARG A 55 -4.10 5.13 1.17
N MET A 56 -3.56 5.14 2.38
CA MET A 56 -3.38 6.38 3.16
C MET A 56 -2.39 7.36 2.51
N ALA A 57 -1.37 6.85 1.83
CA ALA A 57 -0.41 7.68 1.10
C ALA A 57 -1.03 8.31 -0.17
N LEU A 58 -1.92 7.57 -0.84
CA LEU A 58 -2.69 8.06 -1.99
C LEU A 58 -3.77 9.07 -1.59
N ASP A 59 -4.38 8.90 -0.41
CA ASP A 59 -5.44 9.79 0.10
C ASP A 59 -4.90 11.15 0.60
N ARG A 60 -3.60 11.22 0.92
CA ARG A 60 -2.91 12.45 1.37
C ARG A 60 -2.36 13.30 0.21
N ASN A 61 -2.76 13.02 -1.02
CA ASN A 61 -2.27 13.69 -2.24
C ASN A 61 -3.45 14.11 -3.12
#